data_AF-A0A932BUL0-F1
#
_entry.id   AF-A0A932BUL0-F1
#
_cell.length_a   1.000
_cell.length_b   1.000
_cell.length_c   1.000
_cell.angle_alpha   90.00
_cell.angle_beta   90.00
_cell.angle_gamma   90.00
#
_symmetry.space_group_name_H-M   'P 1'
#
loop_
_entity.id
_entity.type
_entity.pdbx_description
1 polymer ?
#
loop_
_entity_poly.entity_id
_entity_poly.type
_entity_poly.pdbx_seq_one_letter_code
_entity_poly.pdbx_strand_id
1 'polypeptide(L)' 'MDKTTIYLPTELKAAIKRVARQRGVSEAEVIRDSIREAVGDDRPRPRGGLFASRSPIAREADEHLPGFGER' A
#
# COMPACT_ATOMS: atom_id res chain seq x y z
N MET A 1 -16.61 -6.52 -10.20
CA MET A 1 -15.69 -7.66 -10.04
C MET A 1 -15.00 -7.78 -11.38
N ASP A 2 -13.71 -7.48 -11.43
CA ASP A 2 -12.99 -7.39 -12.70
C ASP A 2 -12.24 -8.69 -12.93
N LYS A 3 -12.39 -9.27 -14.12
CA LYS A 3 -11.73 -10.52 -14.47
C LYS A 3 -10.25 -10.22 -14.77
N THR A 4 -9.37 -10.74 -13.92
CA THR A 4 -7.92 -10.63 -14.10
C THR A 4 -7.33 -12.02 -14.37
N THR A 5 -6.48 -12.11 -15.41
CA THR A 5 -5.73 -13.34 -15.74
C THR A 5 -4.24 -13.06 -15.52
N ILE A 6 -3.56 -13.92 -14.76
CA ILE A 6 -2.13 -13.83 -14.48
C ILE A 6 -1.46 -15.17 -14.75
N TYR A 7 -0.20 -15.15 -15.19
CA TYR A 7 0.63 -16.36 -15.22
C TYR A 7 1.24 -16.59 -13.84
N LEU A 8 1.13 -17.82 -13.36
CA LEU A 8 1.76 -18.25 -12.10
C LEU A 8 2.82 -19.29 -12.42
N PRO A 9 4.06 -19.14 -11.92
CA PRO A 9 5.03 -20.22 -11.93
C PRO A 9 4.46 -21.49 -11.29
N THR A 10 4.86 -22.66 -11.80
CA THR A 10 4.29 -23.95 -11.39
C THR A 10 4.45 -24.21 -9.89
N GLU A 11 5.59 -23.83 -9.32
CA GLU A 11 5.91 -23.93 -7.91
C GLU A 11 4.99 -23.07 -7.04
N LEU A 12 4.61 -21.88 -7.52
CA LEU A 12 3.72 -20.98 -6.81
C LEU A 12 2.28 -21.53 -6.81
N LYS A 13 1.84 -22.08 -7.95
CA LYS A 13 0.54 -22.76 -8.04
C LYS A 13 0.47 -23.96 -7.09
N ALA A 14 1.53 -24.75 -6.99
CA ALA A 14 1.62 -25.87 -6.07
C ALA A 14 1.56 -25.43 -4.59
N ALA A 15 2.25 -24.33 -4.26
CA ALA A 15 2.20 -23.74 -2.92
C ALA A 15 0.78 -23.27 -2.55
N ILE A 16 0.09 -22.57 -3.47
CA ILE A 16 -1.30 -22.13 -3.26
C ILE A 16 -2.22 -23.31 -2.99
N LYS A 17 -2.12 -24.38 -3.80
CA LYS A 17 -2.93 -25.60 -3.63
C LYS A 17 -2.72 -26.25 -2.26
N ARG A 18 -1.46 -26.30 -1.79
CA ARG A 18 -1.13 -26.85 -0.47
C ARG A 18 -1.78 -26.03 0.64
N VAL A 19 -1.67 -24.70 0.59
CA VAL A 19 -2.23 -23.79 1.60
C VAL A 19 -3.75 -23.86 1.59
N ALA A 20 -4.38 -23.86 0.42
CA ALA A 20 -5.82 -24.01 0.27
C ALA A 20 -6.34 -25.30 0.94
N ARG A 21 -5.66 -26.43 0.71
CA ARG A 21 -6.00 -27.70 1.35
C ARG A 21 -5.82 -27.67 2.87
N GLN A 22 -4.73 -27.06 3.35
CA GLN A 22 -4.46 -26.94 4.79
C GLN A 22 -5.49 -26.06 5.51
N ARG A 23 -5.96 -25.00 4.86
CA ARG A 23 -6.95 -24.06 5.41
C ARG A 23 -8.40 -24.47 5.17
N GLY A 24 -8.65 -25.45 4.28
CA GLY A 24 -10.01 -25.88 3.92
C GLY A 24 -10.77 -24.85 3.07
N VAL A 25 -10.06 -23.99 2.34
CA VAL A 25 -10.64 -22.91 1.51
C VAL A 25 -10.27 -23.07 0.04
N SER A 26 -10.89 -22.27 -0.83
CA SER A 26 -10.55 -22.30 -2.26
C SER A 26 -9.19 -21.66 -2.55
N GLU A 27 -8.50 -22.09 -3.60
CA GLU A 27 -7.26 -21.44 -4.06
C GLU A 27 -7.47 -19.95 -4.38
N ALA A 28 -8.66 -19.60 -4.89
CA ALA A 28 -9.03 -18.22 -5.19
C ALA A 28 -9.18 -17.36 -3.92
N GLU A 29 -9.56 -17.95 -2.78
CA GLU A 29 -9.63 -17.27 -1.50
C GLU A 29 -8.23 -17.01 -0.94
N VAL A 30 -7.34 -18.00 -1.01
CA VAL A 30 -5.91 -17.82 -0.68
C VAL A 30 -5.30 -16.68 -1.50
N ILE A 31 -5.53 -16.66 -2.81
CA ILE A 31 -5.01 -15.59 -3.68
C ILE A 31 -5.59 -14.22 -3.29
N ARG A 32 -6.91 -14.12 -3.09
CA ARG A 32 -7.56 -12.85 -2.73
C ARG A 32 -7.07 -12.31 -1.39
N ASP A 33 -6.94 -13.16 -0.38
CA ASP A 33 -6.49 -12.74 0.95
C ASP A 33 -5.02 -12.32 0.94
N SER A 34 -4.15 -13.07 0.25
CA SER A 34 -2.74 -12.71 0.12
C SER A 34 -2.55 -11.40 -0.66
N ILE A 35 -3.34 -11.15 -1.71
CA ILE A 35 -3.31 -9.87 -2.41
C ILE A 35 -3.76 -8.75 -1.47
N ARG A 36 -4.89 -8.91 -0.76
CA ARG A 36 -5.42 -7.91 0.18
C ARG A 36 -4.39 -7.54 1.26
N GLU A 37 -3.75 -8.54 1.85
CA GLU A 37 -2.70 -8.34 2.86
C GLU A 37 -1.51 -7.55 2.29
N ALA A 38 -1.08 -7.90 1.07
CA ALA A 38 0.08 -7.26 0.43
C ALA A 38 -0.20 -5.83 -0.04
N VAL A 39 -1.38 -5.56 -0.60
CA VAL A 39 -1.73 -4.22 -1.11
C VAL A 39 -2.21 -3.28 -0.01
N GLY A 40 -2.58 -3.83 1.15
CA GLY A 40 -3.28 -3.13 2.22
C GLY A 40 -4.72 -2.80 1.82
N ASP A 41 -5.67 -3.04 2.73
CA ASP A 41 -6.98 -2.40 2.60
C ASP A 41 -6.79 -0.90 2.82
N ASP A 42 -7.05 -0.12 1.78
CA ASP A 42 -6.99 1.33 1.71
C ASP A 42 -5.59 1.97 1.77
N ARG A 43 -5.31 2.77 0.72
CA ARG A 43 -4.33 3.84 0.80
C ARG A 43 -4.55 4.60 2.13
N PRO A 44 -3.56 4.65 3.05
CA PRO A 44 -3.76 5.24 4.35
C PRO A 44 -4.23 6.68 4.17
N ARG A 45 -5.34 7.04 4.83
CA ARG A 45 -5.84 8.41 4.77
C ARG A 45 -4.78 9.34 5.35
N PRO A 46 -4.37 10.40 4.63
CA PRO A 46 -3.38 11.33 5.14
C PRO A 46 -3.88 11.96 6.45
N ARG A 47 -3.02 12.02 7.45
CA ARG A 47 -3.29 12.71 8.71
C ARG A 47 -2.69 14.11 8.65
N GLY A 48 -3.54 15.13 8.55
CA GLY A 48 -3.14 16.53 8.66
C GLY A 48 -3.09 16.99 10.13
N GLY A 49 -2.61 18.22 10.35
CA GLY A 49 -2.66 18.85 11.69
C GLY A 49 -1.79 18.17 12.74
N LEU A 50 -0.65 17.59 12.35
CA LEU A 50 0.27 16.89 13.27
C LEU A 50 0.88 17.82 14.33
N PHE A 51 0.95 19.11 14.03
CA PHE A 51 1.41 20.17 14.92
C PHE A 51 0.73 21.49 14.56
N ALA A 52 0.78 22.44 15.49
CA ALA A 52 0.34 23.82 15.27
C ALA A 52 1.55 24.76 15.27
N SER A 53 1.71 25.54 14.20
CA SER A 53 2.69 26.61 14.14
C SER A 53 2.12 27.89 14.77
N ARG A 54 2.99 28.77 15.25
CA ARG A 54 2.62 30.10 15.75
C ARG A 54 2.52 31.16 14.63
N SER A 55 2.92 30.80 13.42
CA SER A 55 2.96 31.68 12.25
C SER A 55 2.48 30.95 10.99
N PRO A 56 1.80 31.63 10.05
CA PRO A 56 1.22 31.05 8.84
C PRO A 56 2.24 30.87 7.70
N ILE A 57 3.43 30.31 8.00
CA ILE A 57 4.60 30.21 7.10
C ILE A 57 4.31 29.56 5.73
N ALA A 58 3.24 28.75 5.63
CA ALA A 58 2.82 28.14 4.37
C ALA A 58 2.39 29.16 3.30
N ARG A 59 2.02 30.38 3.70
CA ARG A 59 1.66 31.48 2.78
C ARG A 59 2.85 32.33 2.35
N GLU A 60 3.96 32.24 3.08
CA GLU A 60 5.16 33.07 2.93
C GLU A 60 6.37 32.19 2.57
N ALA A 61 6.12 31.06 1.90
CA ALA A 61 7.14 30.05 1.65
C ALA A 61 8.35 30.63 0.92
N ASP A 62 8.13 31.45 -0.12
CA ASP A 62 9.20 32.05 -0.92
C ASP A 62 10.11 32.98 -0.12
N GLU A 63 9.59 33.68 0.88
CA GLU A 63 10.35 34.58 1.76
C GLU A 63 11.29 33.80 2.71
N HIS A 64 10.94 32.54 2.99
CA HIS A 64 11.69 31.66 3.87
C HIS A 64 12.65 30.71 3.14
N LEU A 65 12.64 30.69 1.81
CA LEU A 65 13.51 29.84 0.99
C LEU A 65 14.95 30.36 0.72
N PRO A 66 15.33 31.64 0.94
CA PRO A 66 16.73 32.05 0.78
C PRO A 66 17.70 31.20 1.63
N GLY A 67 18.82 30.77 1.04
CA GLY A 67 19.80 29.87 1.66
C GLY A 67 19.45 28.37 1.55
N PHE A 68 18.29 28.01 0.99
CA PHE A 68 17.93 26.61 0.74
C PHE A 68 18.79 26.00 -0.38
N GLY A 69 19.62 25.02 -0.04
CA GLY A 69 20.45 24.27 -1.00
C GLY A 69 21.83 24.89 -1.27
N GLU A 70 22.21 25.95 -0.57
CA GLU A 70 23.58 26.48 -0.60
C GLU A 70 24.51 25.57 0.23
N ARG A 71 25.76 25.43 -0.22
CA ARG A 71 26.76 24.46 0.30
C ARG A 71 27.70 25.06 1.33
#